data_AF-A0A0F9GN72-F1
#
_entry.id   AF-A0A0F9GN72-F1
#
_cell.length_a   1.000
_cell.length_b   1.000
_cell.length_c   1.000
_cell.angle_alpha   90.00
_cell.angle_beta   90.00
_cell.angle_gamma   90.00
#
_symmetry.space_group_name_H-M   'P 1'
#
loop_
_entity.id
_entity.type
_entity.pdbx_description
1 polymer ?
#
loop_
_entity_poly.entity_id
_entity_poly.type
_entity_poly.pdbx_seq_one_letter_code
_entity_poly.pdbx_strand_id
1 'polypeptide(L)'
;EDFQSWELGHFLHLAVKNNPTVLETFVAPSYSATLDGWALRALFPAVLSRKRVFDAYRGYARNQRAKLFNKPDDPAKDQPSGRAWKFAAQYLRILLQGEALLRTGKLILNMNGRCYGPAKTTKALLLDVKNGRFSMGYIIDKAVGLEARLKAAYKDSGIPKEADLGAVNEFLLRVRRENW
;
A
#
# COMPACT_ATOMS: atom_id res chain seq x y z
N GLU A 1 -20.74 -7.40 8.28
CA GLU A 1 -19.73 -7.19 7.21
C GLU A 1 -19.53 -5.70 7.04
N ASP A 2 -18.29 -5.25 6.89
CA ASP A 2 -18.00 -3.87 6.50
C ASP A 2 -18.24 -3.75 4.98
N PHE A 3 -19.18 -2.92 4.57
CA PHE A 3 -19.46 -2.62 3.16
C PHE A 3 -18.86 -1.27 2.80
N GLN A 4 -18.12 -1.22 1.69
CA GLN A 4 -17.54 0.02 1.17
C GLN A 4 -17.85 0.18 -0.32
N SER A 5 -18.46 1.31 -0.67
CA SER A 5 -18.73 1.72 -2.05
C SER A 5 -18.02 3.02 -2.39
N TRP A 6 -17.74 3.21 -3.68
CA TRP A 6 -17.09 4.42 -4.21
C TRP A 6 -17.78 4.85 -5.50
N GLU A 7 -17.89 6.15 -5.72
CA GLU A 7 -18.17 6.68 -7.07
C GLU A 7 -16.95 6.46 -7.96
N LEU A 8 -17.17 6.00 -9.20
CA LEU A 8 -16.10 5.52 -10.08
C LEU A 8 -15.08 6.60 -10.43
N GLY A 9 -15.52 7.82 -10.73
CA GLY A 9 -14.64 8.95 -11.01
C GLY A 9 -13.75 9.31 -9.83
N HIS A 10 -14.30 9.37 -8.62
CA HIS A 10 -13.56 9.61 -7.40
C HIS A 10 -12.58 8.47 -7.10
N PHE A 11 -12.99 7.21 -7.30
CA PHE A 11 -12.12 6.05 -7.17
C PHE A 11 -10.90 6.16 -8.10
N LEU A 12 -11.13 6.42 -9.40
CA LEU A 12 -10.06 6.58 -10.38
C LEU A 12 -9.17 7.79 -10.08
N HIS A 13 -9.74 8.89 -9.58
CA HIS A 13 -8.99 10.06 -9.13
C HIS A 13 -8.00 9.72 -8.00
N LEU A 14 -8.41 8.90 -7.03
CA LEU A 14 -7.52 8.42 -5.97
C LEU A 14 -6.52 7.38 -6.48
N ALA A 15 -6.92 6.56 -7.46
CA ALA A 15 -6.07 5.55 -8.07
C ALA A 15 -4.88 6.18 -8.81
N VAL A 16 -5.10 7.24 -9.61
CA VAL A 16 -4.01 7.97 -10.29
C VAL A 16 -3.13 8.77 -9.33
N LYS A 17 -3.62 9.04 -8.11
CA LYS A 17 -2.80 9.54 -6.98
C LYS A 17 -2.01 8.43 -6.28
N ASN A 18 -2.14 7.19 -6.74
CA ASN A 18 -1.56 5.97 -6.18
C ASN A 18 -1.81 5.81 -4.67
N ASN A 19 -3.02 6.17 -4.24
CA ASN A 19 -3.46 5.92 -2.87
C ASN A 19 -3.36 4.41 -2.56
N PRO A 20 -2.57 3.97 -1.55
CA PRO A 20 -2.34 2.56 -1.29
C PRO A 20 -3.62 1.75 -1.13
N THR A 21 -4.60 2.22 -0.37
CA THR A 21 -5.83 1.44 -0.10
C THR A 21 -6.72 1.28 -1.34
N VAL A 22 -6.71 2.29 -2.22
CA VAL A 22 -7.41 2.24 -3.51
C VAL A 22 -6.68 1.31 -4.49
N LEU A 23 -5.35 1.32 -4.49
CA LEU A 23 -4.59 0.39 -5.32
C LEU A 23 -4.77 -1.07 -4.88
N GLU A 24 -4.93 -1.34 -3.57
CA GLU A 24 -5.21 -2.69 -3.09
C GLU A 24 -6.49 -3.26 -3.71
N THR A 25 -7.50 -2.43 -3.99
CA THR A 25 -8.79 -2.88 -4.55
C THR A 25 -8.68 -3.43 -5.98
N PHE A 26 -7.69 -2.99 -6.76
CA PHE A 26 -7.44 -3.51 -8.12
C PHE A 26 -6.94 -4.96 -8.12
N VAL A 27 -6.24 -5.36 -7.06
CA VAL A 27 -5.55 -6.67 -6.98
C VAL A 27 -6.11 -7.56 -5.87
N ALA A 28 -7.02 -7.04 -5.04
CA ALA A 28 -7.73 -7.81 -4.02
C ALA A 28 -8.45 -9.02 -4.65
N PRO A 29 -8.51 -10.17 -3.97
CA PRO A 29 -9.30 -11.31 -4.44
C PRO A 29 -10.75 -10.88 -4.70
N SER A 30 -11.28 -11.22 -5.88
CA SER A 30 -12.66 -10.95 -6.26
C SER A 30 -13.48 -12.23 -6.17
N TYR A 31 -14.62 -12.19 -5.49
CA TYR A 31 -15.61 -13.29 -5.55
C TYR A 31 -16.40 -13.27 -6.85
N SER A 32 -16.86 -12.08 -7.25
CA SER A 32 -17.53 -11.82 -8.53
C SER A 32 -17.16 -10.43 -9.05
N ALA A 33 -17.23 -10.24 -10.36
CA ALA A 33 -17.06 -8.95 -11.01
C ALA A 33 -17.84 -8.92 -12.34
N THR A 34 -18.43 -7.76 -12.65
CA THR A 34 -19.00 -7.47 -13.98
C THR A 34 -17.89 -7.30 -15.02
N LEU A 35 -18.24 -7.19 -16.31
CA LEU A 35 -17.27 -6.86 -17.36
C LEU A 35 -16.53 -5.55 -17.08
N ASP A 36 -17.25 -4.52 -16.62
CA ASP A 36 -16.64 -3.26 -16.20
C ASP A 36 -15.74 -3.41 -14.97
N GLY A 37 -16.10 -4.30 -14.04
CA GLY A 37 -15.25 -4.65 -12.91
C GLY A 37 -13.92 -5.29 -13.34
N TRP A 38 -13.94 -6.19 -14.33
CA TRP A 38 -12.73 -6.77 -14.90
C TRP A 38 -11.89 -5.74 -15.66
N ALA A 39 -12.53 -4.90 -16.46
CA ALA A 39 -11.87 -3.81 -17.18
C ALA A 39 -11.25 -2.77 -16.22
N LEU A 40 -11.92 -2.43 -15.12
CA LEU A 40 -11.37 -1.58 -14.05
C LEU A 40 -10.09 -2.19 -13.48
N ARG A 41 -10.09 -3.49 -13.17
CA ARG A 41 -8.90 -4.17 -12.63
C ARG A 41 -7.75 -4.18 -13.63
N ALA A 42 -8.05 -4.35 -14.92
CA ALA A 42 -7.06 -4.30 -16.00
C ALA A 42 -6.40 -2.92 -16.17
N LEU A 43 -7.04 -1.83 -15.72
CA LEU A 43 -6.44 -0.49 -15.71
C LEU A 43 -5.31 -0.31 -14.68
N PHE A 44 -5.03 -1.30 -13.81
CA PHE A 44 -4.03 -1.15 -12.77
C PHE A 44 -2.68 -0.59 -13.27
N PRO A 45 -2.08 -1.06 -14.38
CA PRO A 45 -0.82 -0.49 -14.88
C PRO A 45 -0.98 0.96 -15.35
N ALA A 46 -2.15 1.32 -15.91
CA ALA A 46 -2.42 2.66 -16.45
C ALA A 46 -2.49 3.72 -15.34
N VAL A 47 -2.94 3.37 -14.13
CA VAL A 47 -3.03 4.33 -13.02
C VAL A 47 -1.68 4.60 -12.32
N LEU A 48 -0.63 3.84 -12.62
CA LEU A 48 0.65 3.96 -11.92
C LEU A 48 1.49 5.13 -12.43
N SER A 49 1.96 5.96 -11.51
CA SER A 49 3.05 6.91 -11.74
C SER A 49 4.17 6.60 -10.75
N ARG A 50 5.39 6.43 -11.26
CA ARG A 50 6.58 6.15 -10.45
C ARG A 50 6.77 7.15 -9.32
N LYS A 51 6.57 8.45 -9.60
CA LYS A 51 6.69 9.51 -8.59
C LYS A 51 5.57 9.43 -7.55
N ARG A 52 4.33 9.23 -7.99
CA ARG A 52 3.18 9.19 -7.07
C ARG A 52 3.18 7.93 -6.21
N VAL A 53 3.60 6.77 -6.72
CA VAL A 53 3.85 5.59 -5.90
C VAL A 53 4.87 5.89 -4.80
N PHE A 54 6.03 6.45 -5.16
CA PHE A 54 7.06 6.78 -4.17
C PHE A 54 6.54 7.75 -3.10
N ASP A 55 5.92 8.85 -3.51
CA ASP A 55 5.43 9.88 -2.60
C ASP A 55 4.29 9.37 -1.71
N ALA A 56 3.32 8.64 -2.27
CA ALA A 56 2.16 8.14 -1.54
C ALA A 56 2.55 7.10 -0.50
N TYR A 57 3.39 6.11 -0.86
CA TYR A 57 3.81 5.07 0.07
C TYR A 57 4.74 5.64 1.16
N ARG A 58 5.65 6.56 0.81
CA ARG A 58 6.47 7.27 1.80
C ARG A 58 5.61 8.12 2.75
N GLY A 59 4.62 8.83 2.22
CA GLY A 59 3.68 9.63 3.00
C GLY A 59 2.84 8.79 3.96
N TYR A 60 2.27 7.68 3.47
CA TYR A 60 1.54 6.73 4.31
C TYR A 60 2.44 6.15 5.40
N ALA A 61 3.66 5.74 5.06
CA ALA A 61 4.61 5.21 6.03
C ALA A 61 4.92 6.23 7.15
N ARG A 62 5.16 7.49 6.79
CA ARG A 62 5.33 8.60 7.75
C ARG A 62 4.11 8.78 8.66
N ASN A 63 2.90 8.69 8.10
CA ASN A 63 1.67 8.77 8.89
C ASN A 63 1.54 7.59 9.87
N GLN A 64 1.93 6.37 9.48
CA GLN A 64 1.96 5.23 10.40
C GLN A 64 3.00 5.42 11.50
N ARG A 65 4.19 5.94 11.16
CA ARG A 65 5.23 6.27 12.14
C ARG A 65 4.76 7.34 13.12
N ALA A 66 4.07 8.38 12.67
CA ALA A 66 3.51 9.40 13.57
C ALA A 66 2.52 8.75 14.56
N LYS A 67 1.59 7.93 14.05
CA LYS A 67 0.61 7.20 14.88
C LYS A 67 1.24 6.19 15.84
N LEU A 68 2.39 5.61 15.48
CA LEU A 68 3.17 4.72 16.33
C LEU A 68 3.67 5.42 17.60
N PHE A 69 4.07 6.69 17.49
CA PHE A 69 4.62 7.48 18.60
C PHE A 69 3.63 8.44 19.25
N ASN A 70 2.41 8.54 18.73
CA ASN A 70 1.36 9.29 19.40
C ASN A 70 1.10 8.67 20.77
N LYS A 71 1.01 9.53 21.79
CA LYS A 71 0.69 9.09 23.15
C LYS A 71 -0.63 8.32 23.15
N PRO A 72 -0.75 7.23 23.93
CA PRO A 72 -2.02 6.57 24.10
C PRO A 72 -3.03 7.54 24.73
N ASP A 73 -4.29 7.37 24.38
CA ASP A 73 -5.39 8.19 24.93
C ASP A 73 -5.54 8.00 26.45
N ASP A 74 -4.97 6.91 26.99
CA ASP A 74 -4.91 6.57 28.41
C ASP A 74 -3.44 6.34 28.84
N PRO A 75 -2.84 7.24 29.62
CA PRO A 75 -1.46 7.14 30.07
C PRO A 75 -1.22 6.05 31.14
N ALA A 76 -2.27 5.46 31.72
CA ALA A 76 -2.16 4.39 32.70
C ALA A 76 -1.92 3.00 32.06
N LYS A 77 -1.99 2.88 30.73
CA LYS A 77 -1.77 1.62 30.01
C LYS A 77 -0.31 1.34 29.72
N ASP A 78 0.04 0.06 29.76
CA ASP A 78 1.36 -0.45 29.39
C ASP A 78 1.78 0.04 28.00
N GLN A 79 3.04 0.45 27.90
CA GLN A 79 3.66 0.90 26.66
C GLN A 79 4.80 -0.05 26.24
N PRO A 80 4.92 -0.36 24.93
CA PRO A 80 4.07 0.10 23.84
C PRO A 80 2.73 -0.64 23.77
N SER A 81 1.63 0.09 23.56
CA SER A 81 0.29 -0.48 23.48
C SER A 81 0.11 -1.38 22.24
N GLY A 82 -0.89 -2.29 22.27
CA GLY A 82 -1.25 -3.07 21.08
C GLY A 82 -1.60 -2.20 19.86
N ARG A 83 -2.11 -0.97 20.07
CA ARG A 83 -2.34 0.02 19.02
C ARG A 83 -1.01 0.48 18.40
N ALA A 84 0.00 0.74 19.21
CA ALA A 84 1.34 1.09 18.73
C ALA A 84 1.92 -0.04 17.87
N TRP A 85 1.84 -1.29 18.33
CA TRP A 85 2.33 -2.44 17.55
C TRP A 85 1.57 -2.67 16.24
N LYS A 86 0.27 -2.37 16.16
CA LYS A 86 -0.49 -2.34 14.90
C LYS A 86 0.09 -1.33 13.92
N PHE A 87 0.44 -0.13 14.40
CA PHE A 87 1.06 0.90 13.55
C PHE A 87 2.50 0.57 13.18
N ALA A 88 3.28 -0.07 14.05
CA ALA A 88 4.62 -0.57 13.73
C ALA A 88 4.56 -1.58 12.57
N ALA A 89 3.65 -2.56 12.65
CA ALA A 89 3.45 -3.55 11.59
C ALA A 89 3.02 -2.88 10.28
N GLN A 90 2.08 -1.93 10.35
CA GLN A 90 1.61 -1.22 9.16
C GLN A 90 2.68 -0.33 8.53
N TYR A 91 3.53 0.31 9.35
CA TYR A 91 4.65 1.13 8.89
C TYR A 91 5.62 0.31 8.01
N LEU A 92 6.05 -0.85 8.51
CA LEU A 92 6.93 -1.75 7.74
C LEU A 92 6.22 -2.31 6.51
N ARG A 93 4.96 -2.75 6.63
CA ARG A 93 4.14 -3.27 5.53
C ARG A 93 4.07 -2.29 4.36
N ILE A 94 3.77 -1.02 4.62
CA ILE A 94 3.64 -0.01 3.56
C ILE A 94 4.97 0.19 2.84
N LEU A 95 6.10 0.28 3.56
CA LEU A 95 7.39 0.43 2.91
C LEU A 95 7.75 -0.77 2.02
N LEU A 96 7.49 -1.98 2.50
CA LEU A 96 7.71 -3.23 1.75
C LEU A 96 6.84 -3.29 0.48
N GLN A 97 5.55 -2.95 0.60
CA GLN A 97 4.65 -2.92 -0.55
C GLN A 97 5.07 -1.86 -1.58
N GLY A 98 5.42 -0.66 -1.12
CA GLY A 98 5.85 0.43 -2.01
C GLY A 98 7.13 0.09 -2.76
N GLU A 99 8.09 -0.55 -2.09
CA GLU A 99 9.31 -1.02 -2.74
C GLU A 99 9.03 -2.11 -3.76
N ALA A 100 8.28 -3.15 -3.38
CA ALA A 100 7.95 -4.24 -4.28
C ALA A 100 7.20 -3.73 -5.52
N LEU A 101 6.25 -2.81 -5.33
CA LEU A 101 5.53 -2.15 -6.41
C LEU A 101 6.51 -1.41 -7.33
N LEU A 102 7.35 -0.51 -6.80
CA LEU A 102 8.33 0.23 -7.61
C LEU A 102 9.29 -0.68 -8.38
N ARG A 103 9.71 -1.81 -7.80
CA ARG A 103 10.63 -2.75 -8.45
C ARG A 103 9.98 -3.58 -9.55
N THR A 104 8.69 -3.89 -9.43
CA THR A 104 8.06 -4.93 -10.26
C THR A 104 6.86 -4.46 -11.07
N GLY A 105 6.31 -3.29 -10.78
CA GLY A 105 5.02 -2.84 -11.30
C GLY A 105 3.82 -3.63 -10.76
N LYS A 106 4.02 -4.54 -9.81
CA LYS A 106 2.96 -5.41 -9.25
C LYS A 106 2.74 -5.10 -7.77
N LEU A 107 1.49 -4.90 -7.38
CA LEU A 107 1.14 -4.72 -5.98
C LEU A 107 0.92 -6.06 -5.29
N ILE A 108 1.70 -6.32 -4.24
CA ILE A 108 1.65 -7.56 -3.47
C ILE A 108 0.85 -7.34 -2.18
N LEU A 109 -0.33 -7.97 -2.09
CA LEU A 109 -1.15 -7.94 -0.86
C LEU A 109 -0.77 -9.05 0.11
N ASN A 110 -0.58 -10.25 -0.45
CA ASN A 110 -0.19 -11.42 0.32
C ASN A 110 1.34 -11.51 0.41
N MET A 111 1.88 -11.01 1.51
CA MET A 111 3.31 -11.00 1.78
C MET A 111 3.85 -12.36 2.27
N ASN A 112 3.39 -13.47 1.69
CA ASN A 112 3.88 -14.82 2.00
C ASN A 112 5.27 -15.12 1.40
N GLY A 113 5.78 -14.27 0.51
CA GLY A 113 7.14 -14.37 -0.01
C GLY A 113 8.21 -14.27 1.11
N ARG A 114 9.38 -14.88 0.88
CA ARG A 114 10.51 -14.84 1.82
C ARG A 114 10.89 -13.39 2.13
N CYS A 115 11.09 -13.07 3.40
CA CYS A 115 11.64 -11.78 3.79
C CYS A 115 13.17 -11.77 3.71
N TYR A 116 13.72 -10.55 3.78
CA TYR A 116 15.14 -10.24 3.93
C TYR A 116 15.71 -10.94 5.16
N GLY A 117 16.36 -12.09 4.94
CA GLY A 117 16.95 -12.97 5.96
C GLY A 117 16.47 -14.42 5.84
N PRO A 118 17.28 -15.42 6.21
CA PRO A 118 17.15 -16.78 5.65
C PRO A 118 16.01 -17.69 6.19
N ALA A 119 15.09 -17.26 7.06
CA ALA A 119 14.24 -18.25 7.79
C ALA A 119 12.73 -18.00 7.93
N LYS A 120 12.17 -16.84 7.54
CA LYS A 120 10.72 -16.56 7.69
C LYS A 120 10.11 -15.89 6.46
N THR A 121 8.78 -15.90 6.37
CA THR A 121 8.01 -15.12 5.38
C THR A 121 7.80 -13.69 5.87
N THR A 122 7.61 -12.76 4.94
CA THR A 122 7.35 -11.34 5.29
C THR A 122 6.09 -11.19 6.16
N LYS A 123 5.05 -11.99 5.90
CA LYS A 123 3.84 -12.06 6.72
C LYS A 123 4.14 -12.49 8.16
N ALA A 124 4.97 -13.51 8.36
CA ALA A 124 5.34 -13.99 9.69
C ALA A 124 6.11 -12.91 10.48
N LEU A 125 7.05 -12.22 9.83
CA LEU A 125 7.77 -11.10 10.45
C LEU A 125 6.81 -9.99 10.90
N LEU A 126 5.88 -9.58 10.05
CA LEU A 126 4.92 -8.52 10.37
C LEU A 126 3.95 -8.92 11.49
N LEU A 127 3.62 -10.21 11.60
CA LEU A 127 2.85 -10.75 12.71
C LEU A 127 3.63 -10.71 14.03
N ASP A 128 4.91 -11.07 13.99
CA ASP A 128 5.82 -10.97 15.14
C ASP A 128 5.94 -9.51 15.63
N VAL A 129 6.03 -8.55 14.70
CA VAL A 129 6.00 -7.10 15.00
C VAL A 129 4.65 -6.69 15.62
N LYS A 130 3.53 -7.10 15.03
CA LYS A 130 2.19 -6.79 15.55
C LYS A 130 1.98 -7.33 16.97
N ASN A 131 2.64 -8.44 17.30
CA ASN A 131 2.60 -9.08 18.61
C ASN A 131 3.68 -8.58 19.58
N GLY A 132 4.43 -7.52 19.23
CA GLY A 132 5.41 -6.89 20.11
C GLY A 132 6.66 -7.73 20.41
N ARG A 133 7.05 -8.65 19.51
CA ARG A 133 8.22 -9.54 19.71
C ARG A 133 9.58 -8.86 19.44
N PHE A 134 9.60 -7.56 19.20
CA PHE A 134 10.80 -6.78 18.89
C PHE A 134 10.86 -5.53 19.76
N SER A 135 12.04 -4.90 19.84
CA SER A 135 12.17 -3.57 20.44
C SER A 135 11.73 -2.48 19.45
N MET A 136 11.32 -1.31 19.96
CA MET A 136 11.03 -0.17 19.08
C MET A 136 12.26 0.31 18.30
N GLY A 137 13.45 0.24 18.89
CA GLY A 137 14.71 0.53 18.18
C GLY A 137 14.87 -0.34 16.94
N TYR A 138 14.64 -1.66 17.07
CA TYR A 138 14.67 -2.58 15.94
C TYR A 138 13.67 -2.20 14.83
N ILE A 139 12.44 -1.79 15.20
CA ILE A 139 11.44 -1.34 14.22
C ILE A 139 11.93 -0.12 13.44
N ILE A 140 12.53 0.84 14.13
CA ILE A 140 13.03 2.07 13.51
C ILE A 140 14.21 1.78 12.59
N ASP A 141 15.20 1.00 13.04
CA ASP A 141 16.35 0.63 12.21
C ASP A 141 15.91 -0.12 10.96
N LYS A 142 14.96 -1.05 11.11
CA LYS A 142 14.39 -1.78 9.96
C LYS A 142 13.69 -0.83 9.00
N ALA A 143 12.91 0.11 9.51
CA ALA A 143 12.19 1.07 8.69
C ALA A 143 13.14 2.02 7.94
N VAL A 144 14.22 2.49 8.57
CA VAL A 144 15.26 3.29 7.91
C VAL A 144 15.86 2.55 6.71
N GLY A 145 16.20 1.27 6.89
CA GLY A 145 16.68 0.42 5.80
C GLY A 145 15.66 0.26 4.68
N LEU A 146 14.37 0.09 5.01
CA LEU A 146 13.29 -0.01 4.02
C LEU A 146 13.03 1.32 3.30
N GLU A 147 13.13 2.46 3.97
CA GLU A 147 13.01 3.78 3.33
C GLU A 147 14.15 4.03 2.33
N ALA A 148 15.38 3.65 2.68
CA ALA A 148 16.52 3.71 1.77
C ALA A 148 16.29 2.82 0.53
N ARG A 149 15.77 1.62 0.73
CA ARG A 149 15.43 0.70 -0.37
C ARG A 149 14.27 1.17 -1.22
N LEU A 150 13.24 1.77 -0.64
CA LEU A 150 12.15 2.42 -1.36
C LEU A 150 12.68 3.55 -2.26
N LYS A 151 13.61 4.36 -1.73
CA LYS A 151 14.27 5.43 -2.49
C LYS A 151 15.14 4.88 -3.62
N ALA A 152 15.87 3.78 -3.40
CA ALA A 152 16.63 3.12 -4.45
C ALA A 152 15.69 2.54 -5.54
N ALA A 153 14.62 1.84 -5.13
CA ALA A 153 13.63 1.32 -6.04
C ALA A 153 12.98 2.42 -6.89
N TYR A 154 12.71 3.60 -6.34
CA TYR A 154 12.22 4.76 -7.12
C TYR A 154 13.18 5.19 -8.23
N LYS A 155 14.49 5.20 -7.97
CA LYS A 155 15.51 5.59 -8.96
C LYS A 155 15.57 4.59 -10.12
N ASP A 156 15.53 3.30 -9.80
CA ASP A 156 15.74 2.21 -10.75
C ASP A 156 14.42 1.60 -11.29
N SER A 157 13.27 2.23 -10.99
CA SER A 157 11.96 1.69 -11.33
C SER A 157 11.65 1.79 -12.82
N GLY A 158 11.12 0.69 -13.38
CA GLY A 158 10.53 0.63 -14.73
C GLY A 158 9.06 1.04 -14.80
N ILE A 159 8.44 1.46 -13.69
CA ILE A 159 7.08 2.03 -13.72
C ILE A 159 7.09 3.33 -14.56
N PRO A 160 6.03 3.60 -15.36
CA PRO A 160 5.89 4.85 -16.09
C PRO A 160 6.11 6.10 -15.23
N LYS A 161 6.67 7.15 -15.83
CA LYS A 161 6.87 8.44 -15.13
C LYS A 161 5.53 9.05 -14.69
N GLU A 162 4.55 9.02 -15.60
CA GLU A 162 3.20 9.52 -15.40
C GLU A 162 2.18 8.40 -15.65
N ALA A 163 1.01 8.52 -15.03
CA ALA A 163 -0.11 7.64 -15.30
C ALA A 163 -0.67 7.89 -16.70
N ASP A 164 -1.23 6.85 -17.32
CA ASP A 164 -1.96 6.95 -18.58
C ASP A 164 -3.38 7.49 -18.31
N LEU A 165 -3.47 8.81 -18.20
CA LEU A 165 -4.73 9.50 -17.98
C LEU A 165 -5.69 9.35 -19.16
N GLY A 166 -5.18 9.09 -20.37
CA GLY A 166 -6.01 8.84 -21.56
C GLY A 166 -6.79 7.54 -21.40
N ALA A 167 -6.10 6.44 -21.10
CA ALA A 167 -6.73 5.14 -20.86
C ALA A 167 -7.74 5.18 -19.69
N VAL A 168 -7.40 5.88 -18.61
CA VAL A 168 -8.29 6.04 -17.44
C VAL A 168 -9.55 6.83 -17.82
N ASN A 169 -9.40 7.92 -18.57
CA ASN A 169 -10.51 8.77 -18.99
C ASN A 169 -11.43 8.05 -20.00
N GLU A 170 -10.86 7.37 -20.99
CA GLU A 170 -11.63 6.59 -21.98
C GLU A 170 -12.48 5.50 -21.30
N PHE A 171 -11.90 4.78 -20.33
CA PHE A 171 -12.65 3.81 -19.55
C PHE A 171 -13.80 4.46 -18.77
N LEU A 172 -13.55 5.58 -18.08
CA LEU A 172 -14.59 6.28 -17.30
C LEU A 172 -15.73 6.77 -18.18
N LEU A 173 -15.42 7.35 -19.34
CA LEU A 173 -16.42 7.82 -20.30
C LEU A 173 -17.23 6.66 -20.89
N ARG A 174 -16.58 5.53 -21.23
CA ARG A 174 -17.26 4.33 -21.71
C ARG A 174 -18.28 3.83 -20.69
N VAL A 175 -17.85 3.59 -19.44
CA VAL A 175 -18.75 3.09 -18.38
C VAL A 175 -19.91 4.05 -18.15
N ARG A 176 -19.66 5.36 -18.16
CA ARG A 176 -20.74 6.35 -18.01
C ARG A 176 -21.73 6.32 -19.17
N ARG A 177 -21.29 6.20 -20.43
CA ARG A 177 -22.20 6.12 -21.59
C ARG A 177 -23.06 4.86 -21.58
N GLU A 178 -22.53 3.74 -21.09
CA GLU A 178 -23.23 2.45 -21.06
C GLU A 178 -24.23 2.32 -19.90
N ASN A 179 -24.13 3.18 -18.88
CA ASN A 179 -24.92 3.10 -17.64
C ASN A 179 -25.68 4.40 -17.30
N TRP A 180 -25.72 5.37 -18.23
CA TRP A 180 -26.54 6.59 -18.13
C TRP A 180 -27.86 6.38 -18.84
#